data_AF-A0A925H056-F1
#
_entry.id   AF-A0A925H056-F1
#
_cell.length_a   1.000
_cell.length_b   1.000
_cell.length_c   1.000
_cell.angle_alpha   90.00
_cell.angle_beta   90.00
_cell.angle_gamma   90.00
#
_symmetry.space_group_name_H-M   'P 1'
#
loop_
_entity.id
_entity.type
_entity.pdbx_description
1 polymer ?
#
loop_
_entity_poly.entity_id
_entity_poly.type
_entity_poly.pdbx_seq_one_letter_code
_entity_poly.pdbx_strand_id
1 'polypeptide(L)'
;MKCTLILISLLAVAMVPAFGDTRCWQEEPLLGYTDVLKPDSDEARAARHAKVAERRKGPAVLVHRGAFAFAPENTLEAYAAAMDYGADGNEIDIRRTADGVLVMLHDDYLERLTNGFGPMNHLTYYELLSLGMRQRYGTADRRTNVPTLVAVLELLRRRAALIHLDVKEPGLEDAIGALLDQADMWDHVVSINTANAARLRARAEAKQLQYKASGLYNFGRDLDPAATREDLDKAGQQILVDDPRVAAMVLGRPAYEPVALPADLRKWWQPNWAPGSSDRPMQSVYNICSAINPDNTSDLVNILNDADDAERFNADGDAGRQQYRTRRLVERAWAARRLGQLGRPYPEVIRALERQVTGRTLHRDWMYHGLDAATAVEALAELGSVSSVPLLIQWHDSQHSELANIADASFPGNPVEWLDWRTRELVVEALGDLRTPESTTWLLAYVRKSAADIRPLHPGRFDLAGASLVLQRPSAGTLTEAVRSPSGVAKANALLRLLDSRIPSGDQVLRETNAWALELPRAPGQDRYR
;
A
#
# COMPACT_ATOMS: atom_id res chain seq x y z
N MET A 1 61.82 44.44 21.84
CA MET A 1 62.86 43.54 22.41
C MET A 1 62.18 42.47 23.25
N LYS A 2 62.48 41.20 22.93
CA LYS A 2 62.38 39.97 23.73
C LYS A 2 61.00 39.37 24.10
N CYS A 3 60.80 38.17 23.53
CA CYS A 3 60.03 37.03 24.02
C CYS A 3 60.31 36.70 25.49
N THR A 4 59.39 36.02 26.19
CA THR A 4 59.49 34.58 26.55
C THR A 4 58.26 34.15 27.39
N LEU A 5 57.96 32.87 27.24
CA LEU A 5 56.79 32.08 27.59
C LEU A 5 56.94 31.41 28.99
N ILE A 6 55.85 30.81 29.51
CA ILE A 6 55.76 29.69 30.50
C ILE A 6 55.31 30.02 31.95
N LEU A 7 53.98 29.91 32.14
CA LEU A 7 53.22 28.88 32.90
C LEU A 7 53.06 28.92 34.44
N ILE A 8 51.80 28.61 34.84
CA ILE A 8 51.29 27.93 36.07
C ILE A 8 50.51 28.81 37.08
N SER A 9 49.17 28.72 36.92
CA SER A 9 48.14 28.44 37.93
C SER A 9 47.91 29.38 39.13
N LEU A 10 46.71 29.96 39.24
CA LEU A 10 45.66 29.58 40.22
C LEU A 10 44.48 30.58 40.25
N LEU A 11 43.27 30.02 40.13
CA LEU A 11 41.99 30.42 40.75
C LEU A 11 41.42 31.83 40.50
N ALA A 12 40.33 31.88 39.73
CA ALA A 12 38.97 32.13 40.27
C ALA A 12 37.95 32.33 39.15
N VAL A 13 37.10 31.33 38.89
CA VAL A 13 35.64 31.54 38.67
C VAL A 13 34.94 30.26 39.13
N ALA A 14 34.06 30.42 40.12
CA ALA A 14 33.23 29.38 40.66
C ALA A 14 31.82 29.43 40.03
N MET A 15 31.33 28.22 39.71
CA MET A 15 29.94 27.76 39.70
C MET A 15 28.99 28.15 38.56
N VAL A 16 28.94 27.26 37.56
CA VAL A 16 27.69 26.66 37.06
C VAL A 16 27.81 25.14 37.29
N PRO A 17 26.81 24.45 37.88
CA PRO A 17 26.94 23.04 38.23
C PRO A 17 26.83 22.14 36.99
N ALA A 18 27.76 21.20 36.91
CA ALA A 18 27.74 20.07 36.02
C ALA A 18 26.71 19.03 36.48
N PHE A 19 25.82 18.63 35.56
CA PHE A 19 25.28 17.27 35.44
C PHE A 19 25.74 16.85 34.02
N GLY A 20 26.65 15.89 33.81
CA GLY A 20 26.53 14.47 34.19
C GLY A 20 25.35 13.89 33.40
N ASP A 21 25.47 13.25 32.23
CA ASP A 21 26.38 12.20 31.79
C ASP A 21 26.40 12.22 30.24
N THR A 22 27.54 12.55 29.61
CA THR A 22 27.70 12.60 28.14
C THR A 22 27.90 11.21 27.54
N ARG A 23 27.06 10.25 27.91
CA ARG A 23 27.09 8.87 27.39
C ARG A 23 25.71 8.45 26.90
N CYS A 24 25.29 9.01 25.77
CA CYS A 24 24.23 8.42 24.93
C CYS A 24 24.38 8.68 23.43
N TRP A 25 25.51 9.20 22.96
CA TRP A 25 25.85 9.17 21.53
C TRP A 25 26.86 8.05 21.31
N GLN A 26 26.38 6.80 21.35
CA GLN A 26 26.96 5.81 20.46
C GLN A 26 26.31 6.05 19.10
N GLU A 27 27.02 6.81 18.26
CA GLU A 27 26.88 6.75 16.81
C GLU A 27 27.26 5.32 16.37
N GLU A 28 26.37 4.36 16.60
CA GLU A 28 26.34 3.15 15.78
C GLU A 28 25.59 3.57 14.51
N PRO A 29 26.23 3.57 13.33
CA PRO A 29 25.51 3.78 12.08
C PRO A 29 24.41 2.72 12.02
N LEU A 30 23.21 3.12 11.59
CA LEU A 30 22.14 2.18 11.27
C LEU A 30 22.71 1.00 10.45
N LEU A 31 22.76 -0.18 11.05
CA LEU A 31 22.98 -1.44 10.35
C LEU A 31 21.76 -1.65 9.44
N GLY A 32 21.81 -1.17 8.19
CA GLY A 32 20.71 -1.38 7.24
C GLY A 32 20.67 -0.49 6.00
N TYR A 33 21.45 0.59 5.92
CA TYR A 33 21.60 1.31 4.64
C TYR A 33 22.75 0.70 3.87
N THR A 34 22.45 -0.26 2.99
CA THR A 34 23.38 -0.60 1.91
C THR A 34 22.73 -0.18 0.61
N ASP A 35 23.45 0.65 -0.14
CA ASP A 35 23.25 0.81 -1.58
C ASP A 35 24.19 -0.14 -2.34
N VAL A 36 24.71 -1.16 -1.65
CA VAL A 36 25.69 -2.11 -2.17
C VAL A 36 25.13 -3.50 -2.22
N LEU A 37 24.82 -3.96 -3.43
CA LEU A 37 24.63 -5.36 -3.77
C LEU A 37 26.00 -6.02 -3.98
N LYS A 38 26.26 -7.09 -3.22
CA LYS A 38 27.49 -7.87 -3.40
C LYS A 38 27.38 -8.72 -4.68
N PRO A 39 28.44 -8.77 -5.50
CA PRO A 39 28.42 -9.58 -6.71
C PRO A 39 28.29 -11.08 -6.38
N ASP A 40 27.66 -11.81 -7.29
CA ASP A 40 27.65 -13.28 -7.28
C ASP A 40 29.06 -13.86 -7.47
N SER A 41 29.25 -15.12 -7.06
CA SER A 41 30.32 -15.92 -7.65
C SER A 41 30.04 -16.17 -9.12
N ASP A 42 31.07 -16.37 -9.95
CA ASP A 42 30.89 -16.60 -11.39
C ASP A 42 29.93 -17.76 -11.71
N GLU A 43 29.98 -18.83 -10.90
CA GLU A 43 29.08 -19.98 -11.04
C GLU A 43 27.61 -19.61 -10.74
N ALA A 44 27.36 -18.93 -9.61
CA ALA A 44 26.02 -18.48 -9.24
C ALA A 44 25.47 -17.49 -10.27
N ARG A 45 26.32 -16.60 -10.77
CA ARG A 45 26.00 -15.63 -11.83
C ARG A 45 25.58 -16.34 -13.11
N ALA A 46 26.39 -17.30 -13.59
CA ALA A 46 26.08 -18.05 -14.81
C ALA A 46 24.79 -18.86 -14.68
N ALA A 47 24.58 -19.53 -13.54
CA ALA A 47 23.37 -20.29 -13.26
C ALA A 47 22.11 -19.38 -13.23
N ARG A 48 22.22 -18.19 -12.61
CA ARG A 48 21.16 -17.19 -12.58
C ARG A 48 20.76 -16.74 -13.98
N HIS A 49 21.72 -16.31 -14.80
CA HIS A 49 21.43 -15.88 -16.18
C HIS A 49 20.83 -16.98 -17.04
N ALA A 50 21.29 -18.23 -16.91
CA ALA A 50 20.70 -19.36 -17.61
C ALA A 50 19.21 -19.56 -17.22
N LYS A 51 18.89 -19.42 -15.94
CA LYS A 51 17.51 -19.53 -15.44
C LYS A 51 16.63 -18.37 -15.88
N VAL A 52 17.15 -17.14 -15.88
CA VAL A 52 16.45 -15.96 -16.42
C VAL A 52 16.17 -16.14 -17.91
N ALA A 53 17.16 -16.60 -18.69
CA ALA A 53 16.98 -16.88 -20.11
C ALA A 53 15.88 -17.92 -20.37
N GLU A 54 15.76 -18.95 -19.53
CA GLU A 54 14.68 -19.94 -19.63
C GLU A 54 13.29 -19.31 -19.38
N ARG A 55 13.15 -18.50 -18.32
CA ARG A 55 11.87 -17.82 -18.02
C ARG A 55 11.40 -16.89 -19.14
N ARG A 56 12.33 -16.37 -19.95
CA ARG A 56 12.03 -15.48 -21.08
C ARG A 56 11.55 -16.20 -22.33
N LYS A 57 11.63 -17.54 -22.42
CA LYS A 57 11.26 -18.30 -23.63
C LYS A 57 9.75 -18.50 -23.81
N GLY A 58 9.00 -18.56 -22.71
CA GLY A 58 7.55 -18.80 -22.72
C GLY A 58 6.75 -17.54 -22.38
N PRO A 59 5.41 -17.66 -22.27
CA PRO A 59 4.62 -16.61 -21.65
C PRO A 59 5.09 -16.40 -20.21
N ALA A 60 5.78 -15.29 -19.97
CA ALA A 60 6.19 -14.87 -18.66
C ALA A 60 4.96 -14.46 -17.84
N VAL A 61 4.82 -15.00 -16.63
CA VAL A 61 3.76 -14.64 -15.69
C VAL A 61 4.35 -13.67 -14.67
N LEU A 62 3.95 -12.41 -14.73
CA LEU A 62 4.37 -11.37 -13.81
C LEU A 62 3.21 -11.11 -12.83
N VAL A 63 3.54 -10.89 -11.55
CA VAL A 63 2.53 -10.57 -10.53
C VAL A 63 2.56 -9.09 -10.19
N HIS A 64 1.42 -8.43 -10.35
CA HIS A 64 1.19 -7.02 -10.07
C HIS A 64 1.39 -6.73 -8.59
N ARG A 65 2.42 -5.92 -8.27
CA ARG A 65 2.81 -5.54 -6.91
C ARG A 65 3.12 -6.71 -5.97
N GLY A 66 3.48 -7.86 -6.53
CA GLY A 66 3.61 -9.12 -5.79
C GLY A 66 2.26 -9.74 -5.42
N ALA A 67 2.27 -10.97 -4.91
CA ALA A 67 1.05 -11.73 -4.70
C ALA A 67 0.30 -11.26 -3.43
N PHE A 68 -0.39 -10.13 -3.54
CA PHE A 68 -0.96 -9.43 -2.40
C PHE A 68 -2.19 -10.10 -1.75
N ALA A 69 -2.64 -11.22 -2.33
CA ALA A 69 -3.56 -12.14 -1.67
C ALA A 69 -2.92 -12.87 -0.47
N PHE A 70 -1.57 -13.01 -0.45
CA PHE A 70 -0.83 -13.77 0.55
C PHE A 70 -0.07 -12.88 1.56
N ALA A 71 0.30 -11.66 1.16
CA ALA A 71 1.03 -10.68 1.95
C ALA A 71 0.66 -9.25 1.49
N PRO A 72 1.06 -8.17 2.18
CA PRO A 72 0.78 -6.80 1.71
C PRO A 72 1.46 -6.53 0.37
N GLU A 73 0.82 -5.79 -0.53
CA GLU A 73 1.42 -5.42 -1.81
C GLU A 73 2.78 -4.71 -1.62
N ASN A 74 3.68 -4.85 -2.59
CA ASN A 74 4.99 -4.21 -2.61
C ASN A 74 5.92 -4.58 -1.42
N THR A 75 5.80 -5.81 -0.91
CA THR A 75 6.65 -6.34 0.18
C THR A 75 7.50 -7.52 -0.29
N LEU A 76 8.60 -7.82 0.41
CA LEU A 76 9.42 -8.99 0.08
C LEU A 76 8.60 -10.29 0.18
N GLU A 77 7.69 -10.34 1.15
CA GLU A 77 6.75 -11.44 1.36
C GLU A 77 5.85 -11.64 0.15
N ALA A 78 5.26 -10.58 -0.39
CA ALA A 78 4.40 -10.66 -1.57
C ALA A 78 5.18 -11.07 -2.81
N TYR A 79 6.40 -10.54 -3.00
CA TYR A 79 7.25 -10.93 -4.13
C TYR A 79 7.76 -12.37 -4.03
N ALA A 80 8.06 -12.86 -2.83
CA ALA A 80 8.43 -14.25 -2.60
C ALA A 80 7.23 -15.18 -2.86
N ALA A 81 6.06 -14.84 -2.32
CA ALA A 81 4.82 -15.60 -2.52
C ALA A 81 4.47 -15.73 -4.01
N ALA A 82 4.61 -14.66 -4.81
CA ALA A 82 4.41 -14.73 -6.25
C ALA A 82 5.24 -15.85 -6.91
N MET A 83 6.52 -15.94 -6.58
CA MET A 83 7.42 -16.96 -7.10
C MET A 83 7.07 -18.36 -6.58
N ASP A 84 6.70 -18.46 -5.31
CA ASP A 84 6.30 -19.71 -4.65
C ASP A 84 4.96 -20.27 -5.19
N TYR A 85 4.18 -19.44 -5.91
CA TYR A 85 2.95 -19.85 -6.60
C TYR A 85 3.07 -19.90 -8.12
N GLY A 86 4.30 -19.95 -8.62
CA GLY A 86 4.59 -20.30 -10.01
C GLY A 86 4.63 -19.13 -11.00
N ALA A 87 4.76 -17.90 -10.50
CA ALA A 87 5.14 -16.76 -11.33
C ALA A 87 6.59 -16.85 -11.82
N ASP A 88 6.88 -16.05 -12.86
CA ASP A 88 8.23 -15.81 -13.36
C ASP A 88 8.88 -14.57 -12.78
N GLY A 89 8.08 -13.65 -12.28
CA GLY A 89 8.55 -12.38 -11.78
C GLY A 89 7.47 -11.52 -11.18
N ASN A 90 7.85 -10.28 -10.87
CA ASN A 90 6.99 -9.31 -10.21
C ASN A 90 7.02 -7.98 -10.96
N GLU A 91 5.89 -7.29 -10.91
CA GLU A 91 5.84 -5.85 -11.11
C GLU A 91 6.06 -5.15 -9.77
N ILE A 92 6.86 -4.09 -9.80
CA ILE A 92 7.29 -3.35 -8.61
C ILE A 92 7.12 -1.84 -8.82
N ASP A 93 6.63 -1.16 -7.79
CA ASP A 93 6.37 0.28 -7.81
C ASP A 93 7.48 1.05 -7.09
N ILE A 94 8.24 1.90 -7.79
CA ILE A 94 9.42 2.56 -7.22
C ILE A 94 9.16 4.04 -6.92
N ARG A 95 9.48 4.44 -5.68
CA ARG A 95 9.46 5.81 -5.15
C ARG A 95 10.72 6.13 -4.34
N ARG A 96 10.86 7.39 -3.92
CA ARG A 96 11.99 7.91 -3.16
C ARG A 96 11.55 8.63 -1.89
N THR A 97 12.16 8.27 -0.77
CA THR A 97 11.97 8.92 0.54
C THR A 97 12.61 10.31 0.60
N ALA A 98 12.35 11.08 1.67
CA ALA A 98 12.91 12.42 1.87
C ALA A 98 14.45 12.45 1.89
N ASP A 99 15.07 11.38 2.39
CA ASP A 99 16.52 11.16 2.46
C ASP A 99 17.09 10.45 1.21
N GLY A 100 16.29 10.26 0.16
CA GLY A 100 16.76 9.81 -1.14
C GLY A 100 16.77 8.31 -1.38
N VAL A 101 16.26 7.50 -0.45
CA VAL A 101 16.25 6.03 -0.53
C VAL A 101 15.15 5.56 -1.47
N LEU A 102 15.47 4.65 -2.39
CA LEU A 102 14.50 4.04 -3.29
C LEU A 102 13.73 2.91 -2.59
N VAL A 103 12.41 3.01 -2.58
CA VAL A 103 11.49 2.15 -1.82
C VAL A 103 10.32 1.67 -2.67
N MET A 104 9.65 0.61 -2.20
CA MET A 104 8.55 -0.04 -2.92
C MET A 104 7.21 0.40 -2.35
N LEU A 105 6.55 1.31 -3.04
CA LEU A 105 5.25 1.83 -2.64
C LEU A 105 4.51 2.39 -3.87
N HIS A 106 3.26 1.96 -4.06
CA HIS A 106 2.47 2.42 -5.19
C HIS A 106 2.02 3.88 -5.03
N ASP A 107 1.46 4.22 -3.87
CA ASP A 107 0.74 5.47 -3.65
C ASP A 107 1.69 6.61 -3.25
N ASP A 108 1.31 7.86 -3.53
CA ASP A 108 2.04 9.04 -3.03
C ASP A 108 1.91 9.20 -1.49
N TYR A 109 0.89 8.56 -0.92
CA TYR A 109 0.43 8.69 0.47
C TYR A 109 0.40 7.33 1.17
N LEU A 110 0.54 7.34 2.48
CA LEU A 110 0.79 6.15 3.31
C LEU A 110 -0.49 5.42 3.77
N GLU A 111 -1.64 6.06 3.70
CA GLU A 111 -2.86 5.72 4.45
C GLU A 111 -3.47 4.40 4.00
N ARG A 112 -3.56 4.14 2.68
CA ARG A 112 -4.13 2.91 2.13
C ARG A 112 -3.31 1.67 2.50
N LEU A 113 -1.99 1.81 2.53
CA LEU A 113 -1.06 0.69 2.62
C LEU A 113 -0.39 0.52 3.96
N THR A 114 -0.48 1.50 4.85
CA THR A 114 0.24 1.50 6.11
C THR A 114 -0.61 2.06 7.25
N ASN A 115 -0.09 2.03 8.47
CA ASN A 115 -0.66 2.78 9.60
C ASN A 115 -0.09 4.21 9.74
N GLY A 116 0.71 4.68 8.78
CA GLY A 116 1.23 6.04 8.70
C GLY A 116 0.28 6.99 7.99
N PHE A 117 0.69 8.25 7.86
CA PHE A 117 -0.16 9.33 7.36
C PHE A 117 0.67 10.37 6.60
N GLY A 118 0.12 10.90 5.51
CA GLY A 118 0.73 11.95 4.71
C GLY A 118 1.62 11.46 3.55
N PRO A 119 2.26 12.40 2.83
CA PRO A 119 3.09 12.08 1.67
C PRO A 119 4.30 11.25 2.07
N MET A 120 4.54 10.14 1.37
CA MET A 120 5.67 9.26 1.70
C MET A 120 7.02 9.99 1.54
N ASN A 121 7.13 10.90 0.57
CA ASN A 121 8.38 11.60 0.25
C ASN A 121 8.75 12.69 1.28
N HIS A 122 7.93 12.88 2.32
CA HIS A 122 8.25 13.71 3.48
C HIS A 122 8.90 12.91 4.62
N LEU A 123 8.87 11.57 4.55
CA LEU A 123 9.47 10.70 5.55
C LEU A 123 10.84 10.23 5.07
N THR A 124 11.79 10.19 5.99
CA THR A 124 13.03 9.42 5.81
C THR A 124 12.71 7.92 5.78
N TYR A 125 13.59 7.10 5.23
CA TYR A 125 13.38 5.65 5.27
C TYR A 125 13.31 5.11 6.71
N TYR A 126 14.08 5.71 7.62
CA TYR A 126 14.03 5.38 9.05
C TYR A 126 12.63 5.59 9.64
N GLU A 127 11.98 6.72 9.34
CA GLU A 127 10.61 6.98 9.77
C GLU A 127 9.63 6.01 9.10
N LEU A 128 9.84 5.67 7.83
CA LEU A 128 8.99 4.72 7.10
C LEU A 128 9.03 3.30 7.68
N LEU A 129 10.20 2.83 8.14
CA LEU A 129 10.38 1.53 8.80
C LEU A 129 9.61 1.40 10.12
N SER A 130 9.18 2.52 10.71
CA SER A 130 8.36 2.49 11.91
C SER A 130 6.90 2.11 11.66
N LEU A 131 6.47 2.07 10.40
CA LEU A 131 5.10 1.81 9.98
C LEU A 131 4.89 0.32 9.72
N GLY A 132 3.69 -0.18 10.01
CA GLY A 132 3.27 -1.53 9.60
C GLY A 132 2.49 -1.47 8.29
N MET A 133 2.70 -2.46 7.42
CA MET A 133 1.97 -2.60 6.17
C MET A 133 0.60 -3.25 6.40
N ARG A 134 -0.44 -2.71 5.74
CA ARG A 134 -1.81 -3.25 5.73
C ARG A 134 -1.93 -4.40 4.73
N GLN A 135 -2.49 -5.51 5.20
CA GLN A 135 -2.86 -6.61 4.32
C GLN A 135 -4.05 -6.20 3.45
N ARG A 136 -4.21 -6.85 2.28
CA ARG A 136 -5.43 -6.72 1.45
C ARG A 136 -6.72 -6.89 2.26
N TYR A 137 -6.66 -7.75 3.28
CA TYR A 137 -7.73 -8.01 4.22
C TYR A 137 -7.18 -7.92 5.65
N GLY A 138 -7.37 -6.77 6.31
CA GLY A 138 -7.14 -6.63 7.75
C GLY A 138 -6.25 -5.45 8.14
N THR A 139 -5.78 -5.50 9.38
CA THR A 139 -5.03 -4.40 10.00
C THR A 139 -3.56 -4.39 9.57
N ALA A 140 -2.93 -3.24 9.77
CA ALA A 140 -1.48 -3.11 9.61
C ALA A 140 -0.72 -4.05 10.55
N ASP A 141 0.32 -4.71 10.06
CA ASP A 141 1.22 -5.56 10.84
C ASP A 141 2.65 -5.01 10.75
N ARG A 142 3.26 -4.73 11.91
CA ARG A 142 4.64 -4.20 12.01
C ARG A 142 5.72 -5.24 11.68
N ARG A 143 5.34 -6.50 11.51
CA ARG A 143 6.25 -7.56 11.02
C ARG A 143 6.53 -7.43 9.53
N THR A 144 5.76 -6.61 8.82
CA THR A 144 5.93 -6.36 7.39
C THR A 144 6.07 -4.86 7.13
N ASN A 145 7.15 -4.47 6.47
CA ASN A 145 7.53 -3.08 6.24
C ASN A 145 7.72 -2.79 4.74
N VAL A 146 7.82 -1.51 4.39
CA VAL A 146 8.20 -1.08 3.04
C VAL A 146 9.67 -1.44 2.76
N PRO A 147 9.97 -2.28 1.73
CA PRO A 147 11.35 -2.65 1.42
C PRO A 147 12.04 -1.61 0.55
N THR A 148 13.38 -1.61 0.55
CA THR A 148 14.21 -0.82 -0.38
C THR A 148 14.41 -1.54 -1.71
N LEU A 149 14.79 -0.80 -2.76
CA LEU A 149 15.03 -1.39 -4.09
C LEU A 149 16.17 -2.40 -4.04
N VAL A 150 17.18 -2.14 -3.23
CA VAL A 150 18.30 -3.05 -2.98
C VAL A 150 17.81 -4.38 -2.40
N ALA A 151 16.97 -4.36 -1.37
CA ALA A 151 16.44 -5.58 -0.76
C ALA A 151 15.58 -6.39 -1.75
N VAL A 152 14.78 -5.69 -2.56
CA VAL A 152 13.95 -6.31 -3.61
C VAL A 152 14.82 -6.92 -4.70
N LEU A 153 15.81 -6.19 -5.23
CA LEU A 153 16.73 -6.70 -6.24
C LEU A 153 17.48 -7.92 -5.71
N GLU A 154 17.96 -7.90 -4.47
CA GLU A 154 18.63 -9.05 -3.86
C GLU A 154 17.72 -10.29 -3.79
N LEU A 155 16.46 -10.12 -3.38
CA LEU A 155 15.48 -11.20 -3.40
C LEU A 155 15.27 -11.74 -4.82
N LEU A 156 15.01 -10.85 -5.79
CA LEU A 156 14.70 -11.24 -7.17
C LEU A 156 15.92 -11.85 -7.88
N ARG A 157 17.13 -11.42 -7.54
CA ARG A 157 18.41 -11.98 -7.98
C ARG A 157 18.56 -13.42 -7.53
N ARG A 158 18.36 -13.70 -6.23
CA ARG A 158 18.38 -15.06 -5.65
C ARG A 158 17.32 -15.98 -6.25
N ARG A 159 16.20 -15.42 -6.72
CA ARG A 159 15.09 -16.18 -7.33
C ARG A 159 15.18 -16.30 -8.85
N ALA A 160 16.16 -15.65 -9.49
CA ALA A 160 16.22 -15.49 -10.94
C ALA A 160 14.87 -15.02 -11.50
N ALA A 161 14.26 -14.02 -10.85
CA ALA A 161 12.91 -13.53 -11.13
C ALA A 161 12.96 -12.40 -12.17
N LEU A 162 11.98 -12.39 -13.08
CA LEU A 162 11.77 -11.29 -14.03
C LEU A 162 11.19 -10.06 -13.33
N ILE A 163 11.39 -8.87 -13.91
CA ILE A 163 11.02 -7.60 -13.30
C ILE A 163 10.28 -6.70 -14.28
N HIS A 164 9.11 -6.24 -13.88
CA HIS A 164 8.46 -5.08 -14.48
C HIS A 164 8.64 -3.88 -13.55
N LEU A 165 9.32 -2.84 -14.02
CA LEU A 165 9.57 -1.61 -13.27
C LEU A 165 8.47 -0.59 -13.58
N ASP A 166 7.64 -0.26 -12.58
CA ASP A 166 6.75 0.89 -12.65
C ASP A 166 7.32 2.03 -11.78
N VAL A 167 7.97 2.98 -12.45
CA VAL A 167 8.58 4.13 -11.79
C VAL A 167 7.50 5.18 -11.56
N LYS A 168 7.24 5.55 -10.31
CA LYS A 168 6.08 6.41 -9.96
C LYS A 168 6.35 7.90 -10.03
N GLU A 169 7.61 8.30 -10.02
CA GLU A 169 8.01 9.70 -10.10
C GLU A 169 9.22 9.90 -11.01
N PRO A 170 9.34 11.04 -11.69
CA PRO A 170 10.46 11.31 -12.58
C PRO A 170 11.79 11.47 -11.82
N GLY A 171 12.90 11.26 -12.52
CA GLY A 171 14.25 11.54 -11.98
C GLY A 171 14.88 10.39 -11.17
N LEU A 172 14.25 9.21 -11.13
CA LEU A 172 14.82 8.03 -10.46
C LEU A 172 15.70 7.15 -11.39
N GLU A 173 15.65 7.41 -12.69
CA GLU A 173 16.21 6.52 -13.73
C GLU A 173 17.71 6.25 -13.55
N ASP A 174 18.52 7.26 -13.21
CA ASP A 174 19.97 7.08 -13.08
C ASP A 174 20.31 6.20 -11.86
N ALA A 175 19.62 6.40 -10.73
CA ALA A 175 19.80 5.60 -9.52
C ALA A 175 19.32 4.16 -9.72
N ILE A 176 18.18 3.95 -10.38
CA ILE A 176 17.67 2.62 -10.73
C ILE A 176 18.66 1.91 -11.67
N GLY A 177 19.16 2.61 -12.70
CA GLY A 177 20.12 2.08 -13.65
C GLY A 177 21.42 1.63 -12.98
N ALA A 178 21.97 2.44 -12.07
CA ALA A 178 23.18 2.11 -11.32
C ALA A 178 23.01 0.87 -10.44
N LEU A 179 21.84 0.71 -9.79
CA LEU A 179 21.54 -0.49 -9.01
C LEU A 179 21.38 -1.74 -9.88
N LEU A 180 20.78 -1.63 -11.07
CA LEU A 180 20.70 -2.73 -12.04
C LEU A 180 22.07 -3.13 -12.59
N ASP A 181 22.94 -2.15 -12.84
CA ASP A 181 24.33 -2.36 -13.26
C ASP A 181 25.11 -3.11 -12.16
N GLN A 182 25.00 -2.67 -10.90
CA GLN A 182 25.65 -3.33 -9.76
C GLN A 182 25.12 -4.76 -9.51
N ALA A 183 23.83 -4.98 -9.73
CA ALA A 183 23.19 -6.27 -9.51
C ALA A 183 23.44 -7.29 -10.63
N ASP A 184 23.94 -6.86 -11.80
CA ASP A 184 24.02 -7.64 -13.04
C ASP A 184 22.63 -8.21 -13.43
N MET A 185 21.60 -7.35 -13.41
CA MET A 185 20.18 -7.76 -13.53
C MET A 185 19.44 -7.18 -14.74
N TRP A 186 20.12 -6.56 -15.70
CA TRP A 186 19.43 -5.99 -16.88
C TRP A 186 18.62 -7.01 -17.67
N ASP A 187 19.06 -8.26 -17.73
CA ASP A 187 18.33 -9.35 -18.39
C ASP A 187 17.10 -9.83 -17.61
N HIS A 188 16.96 -9.47 -16.34
CA HIS A 188 15.75 -9.70 -15.56
C HIS A 188 14.63 -8.73 -15.96
N VAL A 189 14.97 -7.52 -16.41
CA VAL A 189 13.98 -6.49 -16.74
C VAL A 189 13.24 -6.84 -18.03
N VAL A 190 11.91 -6.90 -17.94
CA VAL A 190 11.00 -7.26 -19.06
C VAL A 190 9.98 -6.18 -19.38
N SER A 191 9.77 -5.21 -18.51
CA SER A 191 8.92 -4.05 -18.79
C SER A 191 9.36 -2.85 -17.98
N ILE A 192 9.24 -1.65 -18.55
CA ILE A 192 9.46 -0.37 -17.87
C ILE A 192 8.37 0.60 -18.32
N ASN A 193 7.70 1.29 -17.40
CA ASN A 193 6.70 2.29 -17.74
C ASN A 193 7.32 3.50 -18.47
N THR A 194 6.58 4.09 -19.41
CA THR A 194 7.12 5.21 -20.22
C THR A 194 7.02 6.56 -19.50
N ALA A 195 5.97 6.76 -18.69
CA ALA A 195 5.60 8.08 -18.16
C ALA A 195 6.72 8.75 -17.36
N ASN A 196 7.42 7.99 -16.51
CA ASN A 196 8.44 8.52 -15.59
C ASN A 196 9.84 7.96 -15.84
N ALA A 197 9.99 7.00 -16.76
CA ALA A 197 11.23 6.26 -16.96
C ALA A 197 11.60 6.05 -18.44
N ALA A 198 11.25 7.01 -19.30
CA ALA A 198 11.50 6.94 -20.73
C ALA A 198 13.00 6.76 -21.06
N ARG A 199 13.92 7.39 -20.32
CA ARG A 199 15.37 7.23 -20.57
C ARG A 199 15.85 5.84 -20.15
N LEU A 200 15.37 5.36 -19.01
CA LEU A 200 15.69 4.01 -18.53
C LEU A 200 15.19 2.94 -19.51
N ARG A 201 13.95 3.12 -20.02
CA ARG A 201 13.35 2.24 -21.03
C ARG A 201 14.12 2.22 -22.35
N ALA A 202 14.75 3.33 -22.72
CA ALA A 202 15.51 3.46 -23.96
C ALA A 202 16.94 2.89 -23.91
N ARG A 203 17.41 2.43 -22.73
CA ARG A 203 18.72 1.78 -22.60
C ARG A 203 18.79 0.49 -23.45
N ALA A 204 19.95 0.25 -24.07
CA ALA A 204 20.16 -0.91 -24.95
C ALA A 204 20.05 -2.25 -24.21
N GLU A 205 20.32 -2.24 -22.90
CA GLU A 205 20.26 -3.38 -22.02
C GLU A 205 18.80 -3.76 -21.64
N ALA A 206 17.85 -2.83 -21.78
CA ALA A 206 16.44 -3.03 -21.43
C ALA A 206 15.72 -3.88 -22.49
N LYS A 207 15.58 -5.19 -22.23
CA LYS A 207 14.93 -6.14 -23.15
C LYS A 207 13.43 -6.25 -22.86
N GLN A 208 12.66 -5.29 -23.34
CA GLN A 208 11.20 -5.24 -23.18
C GLN A 208 10.52 -6.48 -23.81
N LEU A 209 9.59 -7.10 -23.09
CA LEU A 209 8.66 -8.11 -23.59
C LEU A 209 7.31 -7.46 -23.93
N GLN A 210 6.64 -7.96 -24.95
CA GLN A 210 5.31 -7.47 -25.34
C GLN A 210 4.23 -8.14 -24.50
N TYR A 211 3.28 -7.36 -24.00
CA TYR A 211 2.10 -7.89 -23.33
C TYR A 211 1.20 -8.64 -24.31
N LYS A 212 0.66 -9.78 -23.87
CA LYS A 212 -0.36 -10.52 -24.62
C LYS A 212 -1.74 -9.87 -24.54
N ALA A 213 -2.01 -9.17 -23.44
CA ALA A 213 -3.26 -8.46 -23.19
C ALA A 213 -2.99 -7.30 -22.21
N SER A 214 -3.95 -6.38 -22.05
CA SER A 214 -3.89 -5.21 -21.16
C SER A 214 -3.91 -5.54 -19.65
N GLY A 215 -3.58 -6.78 -19.26
CA GLY A 215 -3.49 -7.26 -17.88
C GLY A 215 -4.73 -8.01 -17.41
N LEU A 216 -4.53 -9.25 -16.95
CA LEU A 216 -5.57 -10.12 -16.39
C LEU A 216 -5.99 -9.71 -14.97
N TYR A 217 -5.14 -8.96 -14.27
CA TYR A 217 -5.45 -8.42 -12.94
C TYR A 217 -6.72 -7.54 -12.93
N ASN A 218 -7.03 -6.90 -14.07
CA ASN A 218 -8.22 -6.07 -14.18
C ASN A 218 -9.51 -6.90 -14.07
N PHE A 219 -10.41 -6.47 -13.20
CA PHE A 219 -11.73 -7.05 -13.02
C PHE A 219 -11.74 -8.54 -12.62
N GLY A 220 -10.65 -9.04 -12.02
CA GLY A 220 -10.57 -10.41 -11.49
C GLY A 220 -10.54 -11.49 -12.56
N ARG A 221 -10.13 -11.14 -13.79
CA ARG A 221 -10.04 -12.07 -14.93
C ARG A 221 -8.96 -13.11 -14.75
N ASP A 222 -7.94 -12.81 -13.94
CA ASP A 222 -6.86 -13.73 -13.57
C ASP A 222 -7.36 -14.92 -12.74
N LEU A 223 -8.54 -14.85 -12.13
CA LEU A 223 -9.21 -15.99 -11.49
C LEU A 223 -10.27 -16.68 -12.36
N ASP A 224 -10.17 -16.51 -13.69
CA ASP A 224 -10.96 -17.22 -14.68
C ASP A 224 -10.04 -18.01 -15.63
N PRO A 225 -10.05 -19.37 -15.59
CA PRO A 225 -9.20 -20.18 -16.45
C PRO A 225 -9.49 -20.00 -17.95
N ALA A 226 -10.73 -19.68 -18.33
CA ALA A 226 -11.07 -19.47 -19.74
C ALA A 226 -10.52 -18.12 -20.22
N ALA A 227 -10.70 -17.05 -19.44
CA ALA A 227 -10.12 -15.73 -19.74
C ALA A 227 -8.58 -15.77 -19.76
N THR A 228 -7.98 -16.54 -18.85
CA THR A 228 -6.53 -16.75 -18.80
C THR A 228 -6.02 -17.45 -20.06
N ARG A 229 -6.70 -18.51 -20.54
CA ARG A 229 -6.35 -19.17 -21.82
C ARG A 229 -6.49 -18.23 -23.00
N GLU A 230 -7.60 -17.49 -23.07
CA GLU A 230 -7.84 -16.51 -24.13
C GLU A 230 -6.71 -15.49 -24.22
N ASP A 231 -6.23 -14.97 -23.09
CA ASP A 231 -5.12 -14.02 -23.06
C ASP A 231 -3.77 -14.69 -23.38
N LEU A 232 -3.56 -15.94 -22.95
CA LEU A 232 -2.35 -16.70 -23.29
C LEU A 232 -2.22 -17.01 -24.79
N ASP A 233 -3.34 -17.17 -25.50
CA ASP A 233 -3.38 -17.44 -26.94
C ASP A 233 -3.07 -16.19 -27.80
N LYS A 234 -3.14 -14.98 -27.22
CA LYS A 234 -2.83 -13.73 -27.93
C LYS A 234 -1.34 -13.56 -28.22
N ALA A 235 -1.01 -12.78 -29.25
CA ALA A 235 0.37 -12.45 -29.59
C ALA A 235 1.04 -11.66 -28.45
N GLY A 236 2.30 -11.97 -28.13
CA GLY A 236 3.04 -11.37 -27.02
C GLY A 236 3.80 -12.42 -26.21
N GLN A 237 4.60 -11.97 -25.24
CA GLN A 237 5.49 -12.82 -24.44
C GLN A 237 5.22 -12.76 -22.94
N GLN A 238 4.35 -11.87 -22.45
CA GLN A 238 4.07 -11.77 -21.02
C GLN A 238 2.59 -11.46 -20.71
N ILE A 239 2.16 -11.88 -19.52
CA ILE A 239 0.89 -11.51 -18.89
C ILE A 239 1.16 -10.96 -17.48
N LEU A 240 0.25 -10.10 -17.01
CA LEU A 240 0.27 -9.51 -15.67
C LEU A 240 -1.01 -9.92 -14.92
N VAL A 241 -0.86 -10.50 -13.73
CA VAL A 241 -1.93 -11.05 -12.87
C VAL A 241 -1.79 -10.55 -11.43
N ASP A 242 -2.86 -10.59 -10.63
CA ASP A 242 -2.78 -10.35 -9.17
C ASP A 242 -2.53 -11.66 -8.41
N ASP A 243 -3.12 -12.77 -8.88
CA ASP A 243 -2.91 -14.12 -8.35
C ASP A 243 -2.33 -15.06 -9.44
N PRO A 244 -1.13 -15.63 -9.24
CA PRO A 244 -0.47 -16.44 -10.26
C PRO A 244 -1.03 -17.88 -10.37
N ARG A 245 -1.86 -18.35 -9.44
CA ARG A 245 -2.23 -19.78 -9.33
C ARG A 245 -2.96 -20.29 -10.57
N VAL A 246 -3.90 -19.52 -11.11
CA VAL A 246 -4.66 -19.91 -12.31
C VAL A 246 -3.77 -19.90 -13.55
N ALA A 247 -2.92 -18.88 -13.71
CA ALA A 247 -1.96 -18.83 -14.80
C ALA A 247 -0.99 -20.02 -14.75
N ALA A 248 -0.47 -20.35 -13.57
CA ALA A 248 0.40 -21.51 -13.36
C ALA A 248 -0.31 -22.82 -13.70
N MET A 249 -1.56 -23.01 -13.24
CA MET A 249 -2.39 -24.17 -13.55
C MET A 249 -2.64 -24.30 -15.06
N VAL A 250 -3.06 -23.22 -15.73
CA VAL A 250 -3.33 -23.23 -17.17
C VAL A 250 -2.08 -23.54 -18.00
N LEU A 251 -0.91 -23.07 -17.55
CA LEU A 251 0.37 -23.37 -18.17
C LEU A 251 0.93 -24.75 -17.80
N GLY A 252 0.23 -25.54 -16.97
CA GLY A 252 0.68 -26.86 -16.51
C GLY A 252 1.96 -26.80 -15.68
N ARG A 253 2.22 -25.69 -14.98
CA ARG A 253 3.41 -25.53 -14.15
C ARG A 253 3.27 -26.40 -12.89
N PRO A 254 4.36 -27.04 -12.44
CA PRO A 254 4.33 -27.78 -11.19
C PRO A 254 4.04 -26.84 -10.02
N ALA A 255 3.50 -27.38 -8.93
CA ALA A 255 3.47 -26.67 -7.67
C ALA A 255 4.92 -26.33 -7.26
N TYR A 256 5.18 -25.06 -6.99
CA TYR A 256 6.48 -24.61 -6.52
C TYR A 256 6.60 -24.87 -5.02
N GLU A 257 7.76 -25.35 -4.58
CA GLU A 257 8.06 -25.45 -3.15
C GLU A 257 8.40 -24.05 -2.61
N PRO A 258 7.67 -23.54 -1.60
CA PRO A 258 7.97 -22.24 -1.03
C PRO A 258 9.38 -22.21 -0.47
N VAL A 259 10.20 -21.26 -0.92
CA VAL A 259 11.51 -21.03 -0.29
C VAL A 259 11.32 -19.89 0.72
N ALA A 260 11.73 -20.12 1.96
CA ALA A 260 11.60 -19.11 3.00
C ALA A 260 12.36 -17.82 2.62
N LEU A 261 11.86 -16.67 3.08
CA LEU A 261 12.61 -15.42 2.97
C LEU A 261 13.97 -15.60 3.67
N PRO A 262 15.10 -15.30 3.00
CA PRO A 262 16.40 -15.39 3.62
C PRO A 262 16.47 -14.55 4.91
N ALA A 263 16.92 -15.17 6.00
CA ALA A 263 16.98 -14.51 7.31
C ALA A 263 17.87 -13.26 7.29
N ASP A 264 18.90 -13.24 6.43
CA ASP A 264 19.76 -12.09 6.25
C ASP A 264 19.07 -10.90 5.60
N LEU A 265 18.04 -11.09 4.76
CA LEU A 265 17.19 -10.00 4.25
C LEU A 265 16.28 -9.40 5.32
N ARG A 266 15.96 -10.15 6.38
CA ARG A 266 15.17 -9.66 7.51
C ARG A 266 15.99 -8.88 8.55
N LYS A 267 17.33 -9.03 8.57
CA LYS A 267 18.21 -8.35 9.55
C LYS A 267 18.27 -6.83 9.38
N TRP A 268 17.85 -6.32 8.23
CA TRP A 268 17.84 -4.92 7.84
C TRP A 268 16.70 -4.12 8.49
N TRP A 269 15.78 -4.81 9.19
CA TRP A 269 14.44 -4.32 9.49
C TRP A 269 14.15 -4.03 10.96
N GLN A 270 15.15 -4.06 11.83
CA GLN A 270 14.94 -3.71 13.23
C GLN A 270 15.54 -2.34 13.50
N PRO A 271 14.70 -1.28 13.57
CA PRO A 271 15.12 -0.06 14.22
C PRO A 271 15.63 -0.42 15.63
N ASN A 272 16.85 -0.04 15.97
CA ASN A 272 17.32 -0.10 17.36
C ASN A 272 16.50 0.92 18.16
N TRP A 273 15.38 0.48 18.73
CA TRP A 273 14.60 1.28 19.65
C TRP A 273 15.00 0.95 21.08
N ALA A 274 15.58 1.92 21.78
CA ALA A 274 15.66 1.86 23.22
C ALA A 274 14.23 1.90 23.77
N PRO A 275 13.79 0.95 24.63
CA PRO A 275 12.49 1.03 25.27
C PRO A 275 12.37 2.37 26.03
N GLY A 276 11.47 3.25 25.58
CA GLY A 276 11.24 4.56 26.17
C GLY A 276 11.82 5.76 25.40
N SER A 277 12.43 5.58 24.23
CA SER A 277 12.80 6.72 23.37
C SER A 277 11.56 7.39 22.79
N SER A 278 11.44 8.71 22.99
CA SER A 278 10.35 9.56 22.52
C SER A 278 10.37 9.88 21.02
N ASP A 279 11.28 9.28 20.26
CA ASP A 279 11.46 9.54 18.83
C ASP A 279 10.33 8.89 18.03
N ARG A 280 9.26 9.65 17.84
CA ARG A 280 8.05 9.25 17.13
C ARG A 280 8.14 9.65 15.65
N PRO A 281 7.57 8.87 14.73
CA PRO A 281 7.93 8.86 13.30
C PRO A 281 7.20 9.91 12.45
N MET A 282 7.08 11.14 12.97
CA MET A 282 6.27 12.19 12.35
C MET A 282 6.81 13.57 12.71
N GLN A 283 8.12 13.82 12.58
CA GLN A 283 8.70 15.11 13.00
C GLN A 283 8.07 16.30 12.24
N SER A 284 7.62 16.09 11.00
CA SER A 284 6.91 17.10 10.20
C SER A 284 5.50 17.43 10.74
N VAL A 285 4.77 16.44 11.28
CA VAL A 285 3.47 16.67 11.98
C VAL A 285 3.69 17.12 13.43
N TYR A 286 4.78 16.73 14.07
CA TYR A 286 5.15 17.19 15.42
C TYR A 286 5.51 18.67 15.48
N ASN A 287 6.11 19.22 14.42
CA ASN A 287 6.42 20.64 14.36
C ASN A 287 5.15 21.52 14.32
N ILE A 288 4.02 20.94 13.93
CA ILE A 288 2.71 21.59 14.00
C ILE A 288 2.09 21.47 15.40
N CYS A 289 2.36 20.37 16.12
CA CYS A 289 1.64 19.95 17.32
C CYS A 289 2.44 20.04 18.64
N SER A 290 3.59 20.71 18.66
CA SER A 290 4.45 20.85 19.85
C SER A 290 3.77 21.49 21.09
N ALA A 291 2.54 22.00 20.94
CA ALA A 291 1.72 22.58 22.00
C ALA A 291 0.57 21.68 22.51
N ILE A 292 0.33 20.49 21.94
CA ILE A 292 -0.87 19.66 22.24
C ILE A 292 -0.49 18.29 22.79
N ASN A 293 -1.23 17.79 23.78
CA ASN A 293 -1.09 16.41 24.25
C ASN A 293 -1.77 15.43 23.26
N PRO A 294 -1.02 14.57 22.55
CA PRO A 294 -1.57 13.64 21.55
C PRO A 294 -2.42 12.52 22.14
N ASP A 295 -2.50 12.42 23.47
CA ASP A 295 -3.30 11.41 24.18
C ASP A 295 -4.57 12.01 24.82
N ASN A 296 -4.76 13.33 24.70
CA ASN A 296 -5.93 14.03 25.21
C ASN A 296 -7.05 14.07 24.16
N THR A 297 -8.08 13.27 24.39
CA THR A 297 -9.27 13.20 23.52
C THR A 297 -9.95 14.56 23.30
N SER A 298 -10.02 15.42 24.31
CA SER A 298 -10.64 16.74 24.17
C SER A 298 -9.85 17.66 23.25
N ASP A 299 -8.52 17.66 23.35
CA ASP A 299 -7.67 18.47 22.46
C ASP A 299 -7.80 18.01 21.01
N LEU A 300 -7.82 16.69 20.78
CA LEU A 300 -8.00 16.11 19.44
C LEU A 300 -9.39 16.42 18.87
N VAL A 301 -10.44 16.34 19.68
CA VAL A 301 -11.80 16.74 19.27
C VAL A 301 -11.86 18.24 18.96
N ASN A 302 -11.13 19.09 19.68
CA ASN A 302 -11.05 20.51 19.38
C ASN A 302 -10.36 20.78 18.04
N ILE A 303 -9.33 20.02 17.67
CA ILE A 303 -8.71 20.12 16.32
C ILE A 303 -9.74 19.80 15.23
N LEU A 304 -10.56 18.75 15.41
CA LEU A 304 -11.62 18.39 14.45
C LEU A 304 -12.72 19.45 14.35
N ASN A 305 -13.07 20.06 15.48
CA ASN A 305 -14.13 21.06 15.58
C ASN A 305 -13.70 22.50 15.29
N ASP A 306 -12.40 22.73 15.08
CA ASP A 306 -11.89 24.08 14.91
C ASP A 306 -12.56 24.76 13.70
N ALA A 307 -13.14 25.93 13.98
CA ALA A 307 -14.26 26.55 13.28
C ALA A 307 -13.86 27.44 12.10
N ASP A 308 -12.62 27.35 11.60
CA ASP A 308 -12.22 27.90 10.29
C ASP A 308 -12.86 27.11 9.12
N ASP A 309 -14.15 26.78 9.27
CA ASP A 309 -14.97 25.96 8.39
C ASP A 309 -15.35 26.67 7.10
N ALA A 310 -15.20 28.00 7.06
CA ALA A 310 -15.43 28.83 5.87
C ALA A 310 -14.55 28.40 4.67
N GLU A 311 -13.48 27.67 4.94
CA GLU A 311 -12.53 27.18 3.92
C GLU A 311 -12.83 25.75 3.44
N ARG A 312 -13.70 24.99 4.12
CA ARG A 312 -13.95 23.57 3.78
C ARG A 312 -14.52 23.38 2.38
N PHE A 313 -15.25 24.36 1.85
CA PHE A 313 -15.94 24.27 0.57
C PHE A 313 -15.45 25.26 -0.49
N ASN A 314 -14.35 25.96 -0.25
CA ASN A 314 -13.83 26.94 -1.19
C ASN A 314 -12.49 26.45 -1.75
N ALA A 315 -12.43 25.89 -2.96
CA ALA A 315 -11.16 25.42 -3.52
C ALA A 315 -10.30 26.54 -4.13
N ASP A 316 -10.88 27.72 -4.36
CA ASP A 316 -10.24 28.86 -5.02
C ASP A 316 -9.58 29.80 -4.00
N GLY A 317 -8.26 29.68 -3.86
CA GLY A 317 -7.46 30.50 -2.95
C GLY A 317 -6.04 30.67 -3.46
N ASP A 318 -5.38 31.78 -3.09
CA ASP A 318 -3.96 31.99 -3.39
C ASP A 318 -3.05 30.94 -2.71
N ALA A 319 -1.78 30.89 -3.10
CA ALA A 319 -0.84 29.88 -2.63
C ALA A 319 -0.68 29.85 -1.10
N GLY A 320 -0.75 31.01 -0.42
CA GLY A 320 -0.66 31.07 1.04
C GLY A 320 -1.89 30.47 1.72
N ARG A 321 -3.08 30.74 1.18
CA ARG A 321 -4.33 30.10 1.63
C ARG A 321 -4.35 28.60 1.38
N GLN A 322 -3.85 28.13 0.23
CA GLN A 322 -3.75 26.69 -0.03
C GLN A 322 -2.80 26.00 0.96
N GLN A 323 -1.62 26.58 1.24
CA GLN A 323 -0.69 26.04 2.24
C GLN A 323 -1.31 25.97 3.65
N TYR A 324 -2.05 27.01 4.07
CA TYR A 324 -2.79 26.98 5.33
C TYR A 324 -3.82 25.85 5.37
N ARG A 325 -4.60 25.68 4.31
CA ARG A 325 -5.60 24.59 4.21
C ARG A 325 -4.97 23.22 4.25
N THR A 326 -3.90 23.00 3.48
CA THR A 326 -3.14 21.75 3.50
C THR A 326 -2.74 21.41 4.94
N ARG A 327 -2.18 22.38 5.66
CA ARG A 327 -1.80 22.22 7.07
C ARG A 327 -3.00 21.85 7.96
N ARG A 328 -4.09 22.61 7.90
CA ARG A 328 -5.30 22.38 8.74
C ARG A 328 -5.95 21.03 8.46
N LEU A 329 -5.97 20.61 7.20
CA LEU A 329 -6.51 19.34 6.76
C LEU A 329 -5.66 18.17 7.27
N VAL A 330 -4.33 18.29 7.18
CA VAL A 330 -3.39 17.32 7.76
C VAL A 330 -3.54 17.22 9.28
N GLU A 331 -3.70 18.34 9.98
CA GLU A 331 -3.96 18.38 11.43
C GLU A 331 -5.23 17.62 11.82
N ARG A 332 -6.35 17.88 11.11
CA ARG A 332 -7.63 17.20 11.37
C ARG A 332 -7.55 15.71 11.08
N ALA A 333 -6.98 15.34 9.95
CA ALA A 333 -6.83 13.93 9.58
C ALA A 333 -5.96 13.17 10.60
N TRP A 334 -4.85 13.78 11.04
CA TRP A 334 -4.04 13.23 12.13
C TRP A 334 -4.83 13.08 13.43
N ALA A 335 -5.60 14.10 13.82
CA ALA A 335 -6.41 14.03 15.04
C ALA A 335 -7.47 12.91 14.95
N ALA A 336 -8.14 12.76 13.81
CA ALA A 336 -9.07 11.67 13.56
C ALA A 336 -8.39 10.30 13.71
N ARG A 337 -7.23 10.10 13.06
CA ARG A 337 -6.43 8.87 13.19
C ARG A 337 -6.11 8.58 14.65
N ARG A 338 -5.66 9.60 15.39
CA ARG A 338 -5.26 9.44 16.79
C ARG A 338 -6.43 9.07 17.68
N LEU A 339 -7.61 9.65 17.44
CA LEU A 339 -8.85 9.29 18.13
C LEU A 339 -9.23 7.82 17.92
N GLY A 340 -9.11 7.32 16.69
CA GLY A 340 -9.27 5.89 16.37
C GLY A 340 -8.32 5.01 17.18
N GLN A 341 -7.02 5.32 17.14
CA GLN A 341 -5.97 4.58 17.84
C GLN A 341 -6.11 4.58 19.37
N LEU A 342 -6.65 5.65 19.95
CA LEU A 342 -6.89 5.72 21.40
C LEU A 342 -8.00 4.75 21.83
N GLY A 343 -8.87 4.31 20.93
CA GLY A 343 -9.88 3.28 21.22
C GLY A 343 -10.94 3.73 22.22
N ARG A 344 -11.24 5.04 22.29
CA ARG A 344 -12.20 5.63 23.24
C ARG A 344 -13.44 6.14 22.50
N PRO A 345 -14.50 5.32 22.35
CA PRO A 345 -15.67 5.65 21.54
C PRO A 345 -16.65 6.57 22.30
N TYR A 346 -16.17 7.68 22.86
CA TYR A 346 -17.05 8.62 23.55
C TYR A 346 -18.02 9.28 22.56
N PRO A 347 -19.27 9.58 22.98
CA PRO A 347 -20.27 10.15 22.07
C PRO A 347 -19.81 11.45 21.38
N GLU A 348 -19.04 12.29 22.06
CA GLU A 348 -18.46 13.52 21.49
C GLU A 348 -17.38 13.25 20.44
N VAL A 349 -16.60 12.17 20.58
CA VAL A 349 -15.61 11.73 19.60
C VAL A 349 -16.32 11.24 18.34
N ILE A 350 -17.28 10.32 18.49
CA ILE A 350 -18.05 9.78 17.38
C ILE A 350 -18.74 10.91 16.60
N ARG A 351 -19.42 11.83 17.30
CA ARG A 351 -20.06 12.99 16.66
C ARG A 351 -19.07 13.91 15.94
N ALA A 352 -17.86 14.11 16.48
CA ALA A 352 -16.84 14.93 15.83
C ALA A 352 -16.34 14.28 14.53
N LEU A 353 -16.12 12.96 14.54
CA LEU A 353 -15.73 12.20 13.37
C LEU A 353 -16.84 12.17 12.31
N GLU A 354 -18.10 11.93 12.70
CA GLU A 354 -19.27 11.98 11.79
C GLU A 354 -19.44 13.35 11.13
N ARG A 355 -19.24 14.44 11.91
CA ARG A 355 -19.18 15.80 11.35
C ARG A 355 -18.04 15.95 10.37
N GLN A 356 -16.89 15.34 10.63
CA GLN A 356 -15.76 15.44 9.71
C GLN A 356 -16.01 14.69 8.40
N VAL A 357 -16.71 13.56 8.43
CA VAL A 357 -17.13 12.84 7.21
C VAL A 357 -18.08 13.69 6.38
N THR A 358 -19.13 14.22 7.01
CA THR A 358 -20.18 14.98 6.31
C THR A 358 -19.71 16.38 5.87
N GLY A 359 -18.89 17.04 6.68
CA GLY A 359 -18.28 18.34 6.42
C GLY A 359 -16.84 18.23 5.95
N ARG A 360 -16.51 17.24 5.10
CA ARG A 360 -15.16 17.02 4.58
C ARG A 360 -14.53 18.29 4.01
N THR A 361 -13.20 18.37 4.04
CA THR A 361 -12.49 19.50 3.45
C THR A 361 -12.19 19.24 1.98
N LEU A 362 -12.54 20.20 1.14
CA LEU A 362 -12.20 20.18 -0.29
C LEU A 362 -10.90 20.95 -0.54
N HIS A 363 -10.09 20.46 -1.48
CA HIS A 363 -8.79 21.03 -1.80
C HIS A 363 -8.53 20.96 -3.30
N ARG A 364 -7.80 21.96 -3.85
CA ARG A 364 -7.51 22.05 -5.30
C ARG A 364 -6.57 20.96 -5.75
N ASP A 365 -5.56 20.68 -4.94
CA ASP A 365 -4.76 19.47 -5.12
C ASP A 365 -5.62 18.28 -4.66
N TRP A 366 -6.01 17.46 -5.63
CA TRP A 366 -6.86 16.28 -5.45
C TRP A 366 -6.30 15.31 -4.41
N MET A 367 -4.98 15.34 -4.17
CA MET A 367 -4.32 14.48 -3.20
C MET A 367 -4.75 14.73 -1.75
N TYR A 368 -5.10 15.97 -1.41
CA TYR A 368 -5.59 16.33 -0.08
C TYR A 368 -7.12 16.29 0.02
N HIS A 369 -7.80 16.13 -1.11
CA HIS A 369 -9.26 16.17 -1.17
C HIS A 369 -9.89 15.13 -0.25
N GLY A 370 -10.74 15.58 0.69
CA GLY A 370 -11.47 14.71 1.60
C GLY A 370 -10.60 13.85 2.52
N LEU A 371 -9.29 14.14 2.65
CA LEU A 371 -8.36 13.32 3.43
C LEU A 371 -8.75 13.24 4.90
N ASP A 372 -9.19 14.36 5.50
CA ASP A 372 -9.66 14.36 6.88
C ASP A 372 -10.95 13.57 7.09
N ALA A 373 -11.87 13.60 6.13
CA ALA A 373 -13.05 12.74 6.13
C ALA A 373 -12.70 11.26 5.94
N ALA A 374 -11.80 10.95 5.00
CA ALA A 374 -11.28 9.61 4.77
C ALA A 374 -10.71 9.00 6.06
N THR A 375 -9.85 9.74 6.76
CA THR A 375 -9.28 9.27 8.04
C THR A 375 -10.32 9.23 9.16
N ALA A 376 -11.34 10.10 9.14
CA ALA A 376 -12.44 10.02 10.08
C ALA A 376 -13.30 8.76 9.89
N VAL A 377 -13.52 8.32 8.64
CA VAL A 377 -14.20 7.05 8.33
C VAL A 377 -13.43 5.87 8.92
N GLU A 378 -12.09 5.81 8.72
CA GLU A 378 -11.26 4.78 9.34
C GLU A 378 -11.37 4.79 10.86
N ALA A 379 -11.29 5.97 11.48
CA ALA A 379 -11.37 6.11 12.93
C ALA A 379 -12.72 5.62 13.48
N LEU A 380 -13.82 5.89 12.78
CA LEU A 380 -15.15 5.34 13.14
C LEU A 380 -15.19 3.81 13.08
N ALA A 381 -14.55 3.21 12.07
CA ALA A 381 -14.42 1.76 11.95
C ALA A 381 -13.55 1.17 13.07
N GLU A 382 -12.38 1.77 13.36
CA GLU A 382 -11.48 1.36 14.44
C GLU A 382 -12.16 1.44 15.83
N LEU A 383 -13.00 2.44 16.04
CA LEU A 383 -13.81 2.60 17.26
C LEU A 383 -15.01 1.66 17.33
N GLY A 384 -15.31 0.89 16.27
CA GLY A 384 -16.47 0.00 16.21
C GLY A 384 -17.80 0.75 16.24
N SER A 385 -17.86 1.95 15.64
CA SER A 385 -19.05 2.82 15.69
C SER A 385 -20.19 2.34 14.79
N VAL A 386 -20.93 1.32 15.26
CA VAL A 386 -22.09 0.78 14.53
C VAL A 386 -23.20 1.81 14.31
N SER A 387 -23.32 2.82 15.19
CA SER A 387 -24.30 3.91 15.06
C SER A 387 -24.03 4.81 13.85
N SER A 388 -22.80 4.83 13.34
CA SER A 388 -22.42 5.66 12.19
C SER A 388 -22.74 5.00 10.84
N VAL A 389 -23.07 3.71 10.80
CA VAL A 389 -23.36 2.97 9.55
C VAL A 389 -24.42 3.66 8.66
N PRO A 390 -25.58 4.10 9.17
CA PRO A 390 -26.57 4.78 8.34
C PRO A 390 -26.04 6.08 7.72
N LEU A 391 -25.25 6.84 8.47
CA LEU A 391 -24.63 8.08 7.99
C LEU A 391 -23.61 7.80 6.90
N LEU A 392 -22.75 6.79 7.08
CA LEU A 392 -21.75 6.41 6.08
C LEU A 392 -22.40 5.99 4.77
N ILE A 393 -23.43 5.15 4.82
CA ILE A 393 -24.20 4.73 3.64
C ILE A 393 -24.87 5.93 2.97
N GLN A 394 -25.58 6.76 3.74
CA GLN A 394 -26.26 7.93 3.20
C GLN A 394 -25.28 8.91 2.54
N TRP A 395 -24.15 9.17 3.18
CA TRP A 395 -23.11 10.05 2.64
C TRP A 395 -22.53 9.47 1.34
N HIS A 396 -22.18 8.19 1.32
CA HIS A 396 -21.66 7.52 0.14
C HIS A 396 -22.65 7.58 -1.04
N ASP A 397 -23.93 7.33 -0.81
CA ASP A 397 -24.92 7.27 -1.90
C ASP A 397 -25.42 8.67 -2.34
N SER A 398 -25.03 9.74 -1.64
CA SER A 398 -25.39 11.11 -1.99
C SER A 398 -24.64 11.62 -3.22
N GLN A 399 -25.27 12.56 -3.93
CA GLN A 399 -24.62 13.33 -5.00
C GLN A 399 -23.94 14.57 -4.41
N HIS A 400 -22.69 14.81 -4.77
CA HIS A 400 -21.89 15.93 -4.26
C HIS A 400 -21.69 16.99 -5.34
N SER A 401 -22.73 17.80 -5.58
CA SER A 401 -22.72 18.84 -6.61
C SER A 401 -21.60 19.89 -6.45
N GLU A 402 -21.11 20.08 -5.23
CA GLU A 402 -20.02 20.99 -4.88
C GLU A 402 -18.68 20.64 -5.53
N LEU A 403 -18.49 19.37 -5.91
CA LEU A 403 -17.25 18.88 -6.53
C LEU A 403 -17.04 19.40 -7.96
N ALA A 404 -18.11 19.83 -8.64
CA ALA A 404 -18.03 20.33 -10.02
C ALA A 404 -17.07 21.53 -10.17
N ASN A 405 -16.86 22.28 -9.08
CA ASN A 405 -16.02 23.48 -9.07
C ASN A 405 -14.53 23.21 -8.82
N ILE A 406 -14.13 21.95 -8.60
CA ILE A 406 -12.77 21.58 -8.17
C ILE A 406 -12.14 20.57 -9.13
N ALA A 407 -12.77 20.34 -10.28
CA ALA A 407 -12.22 19.48 -11.31
C ALA A 407 -10.86 20.02 -11.77
N ASP A 408 -9.80 19.24 -11.58
CA ASP A 408 -8.46 19.58 -12.02
C ASP A 408 -8.38 19.50 -13.55
N ALA A 409 -8.21 20.65 -14.20
CA ALA A 409 -8.05 20.76 -15.65
C ALA A 409 -6.81 20.00 -16.16
N SER A 410 -5.86 19.66 -15.28
CA SER A 410 -4.65 18.88 -15.58
C SER A 410 -4.94 17.39 -15.82
N PHE A 411 -6.14 16.91 -15.49
CA PHE A 411 -6.63 15.57 -15.79
C PHE A 411 -7.88 15.63 -16.69
N PRO A 412 -7.73 15.99 -17.98
CA PRO A 412 -8.85 16.08 -18.91
C PRO A 412 -9.60 14.75 -19.00
N GLY A 413 -10.91 14.76 -18.71
CA GLY A 413 -11.77 13.59 -18.83
C GLY A 413 -11.99 12.80 -17.53
N ASN A 414 -11.44 13.23 -16.38
CA ASN A 414 -11.78 12.61 -15.10
C ASN A 414 -13.18 13.06 -14.62
N PRO A 415 -14.12 12.12 -14.35
CA PRO A 415 -15.42 12.44 -13.76
C PRO A 415 -15.27 13.18 -12.43
N VAL A 416 -16.23 14.05 -12.12
CA VAL A 416 -16.39 14.69 -10.79
C VAL A 416 -16.36 13.65 -9.66
N GLU A 417 -16.86 12.44 -9.91
CA GLU A 417 -16.85 11.32 -8.97
C GLU A 417 -15.45 10.82 -8.57
N TRP A 418 -14.41 11.13 -9.35
CA TRP A 418 -13.02 10.84 -8.99
C TRP A 418 -12.48 11.75 -7.90
N LEU A 419 -13.11 12.88 -7.59
CA LEU A 419 -12.60 13.77 -6.55
C LEU A 419 -12.78 13.18 -5.14
N ASP A 420 -13.89 12.48 -4.90
CA ASP A 420 -14.22 11.85 -3.60
C ASP A 420 -13.90 10.35 -3.52
N TRP A 421 -13.14 9.83 -4.50
CA TRP A 421 -12.90 8.40 -4.60
C TRP A 421 -12.34 7.78 -3.32
N ARG A 422 -11.35 8.42 -2.70
CA ARG A 422 -10.67 7.94 -1.49
C ARG A 422 -11.64 7.76 -0.33
N THR A 423 -12.41 8.79 0.00
CA THR A 423 -13.36 8.73 1.13
C THR A 423 -14.44 7.68 0.86
N ARG A 424 -14.93 7.59 -0.37
CA ARG A 424 -15.95 6.59 -0.75
C ARG A 424 -15.41 5.16 -0.67
N GLU A 425 -14.17 4.92 -1.07
CA GLU A 425 -13.52 3.62 -0.92
C GLU A 425 -13.37 3.23 0.55
N LEU A 426 -12.91 4.14 1.40
CA LEU A 426 -12.79 3.88 2.84
C LEU A 426 -14.15 3.68 3.52
N VAL A 427 -15.24 4.27 3.02
CA VAL A 427 -16.59 3.94 3.51
C VAL A 427 -16.92 2.49 3.22
N VAL A 428 -16.64 1.99 2.02
CA VAL A 428 -16.89 0.60 1.66
C VAL A 428 -16.12 -0.35 2.59
N GLU A 429 -14.84 -0.06 2.85
CA GLU A 429 -14.01 -0.83 3.77
C GLU A 429 -14.51 -0.78 5.22
N ALA A 430 -14.84 0.42 5.71
CA ALA A 430 -15.38 0.62 7.06
C ALA A 430 -16.68 -0.16 7.28
N LEU A 431 -17.57 -0.21 6.27
CA LEU A 431 -18.77 -1.04 6.32
C LEU A 431 -18.43 -2.54 6.39
N GLY A 432 -17.34 -2.98 5.75
CA GLY A 432 -16.79 -4.33 5.91
C GLY A 432 -16.35 -4.64 7.35
N ASP A 433 -15.72 -3.68 8.01
CA ASP A 433 -15.18 -3.84 9.37
C ASP A 433 -16.25 -3.77 10.47
N LEU A 434 -17.27 -2.92 10.31
CA LEU A 434 -18.34 -2.70 11.29
C LEU A 434 -19.36 -3.86 11.38
N ARG A 435 -19.49 -4.68 10.31
CA ARG A 435 -20.22 -5.97 10.31
C ARG A 435 -21.66 -5.93 10.82
N THR A 436 -22.44 -4.90 10.50
CA THR A 436 -23.87 -4.83 10.86
C THR A 436 -24.76 -5.45 9.76
N PRO A 437 -25.98 -5.93 10.07
CA PRO A 437 -26.92 -6.43 9.05
C PRO A 437 -27.19 -5.43 7.92
N GLU A 438 -27.24 -4.14 8.25
CA GLU A 438 -27.42 -3.04 7.28
C GLU A 438 -26.22 -2.95 6.34
N SER A 439 -24.99 -2.97 6.89
CA SER A 439 -23.76 -2.96 6.08
C SER A 439 -23.65 -4.19 5.17
N THR A 440 -24.02 -5.38 5.65
CA THR A 440 -24.06 -6.61 4.85
C THR A 440 -25.04 -6.50 3.71
N THR A 441 -26.25 -6.00 3.98
CA THR A 441 -27.28 -5.81 2.97
C THR A 441 -26.83 -4.82 1.91
N TRP A 442 -26.20 -3.73 2.32
CA TRP A 442 -25.68 -2.70 1.42
C TRP A 442 -24.55 -3.24 0.53
N LEU A 443 -23.55 -3.93 1.09
CA LEU A 443 -22.45 -4.54 0.33
C LEU A 443 -22.96 -5.60 -0.65
N LEU A 444 -23.95 -6.41 -0.26
CA LEU A 444 -24.58 -7.37 -1.16
C LEU A 444 -25.30 -6.70 -2.32
N ALA A 445 -26.04 -5.63 -2.07
CA ALA A 445 -26.68 -4.86 -3.13
C ALA A 445 -25.65 -4.29 -4.12
N TYR A 446 -24.49 -3.85 -3.61
CA TYR A 446 -23.39 -3.36 -4.43
C TYR A 446 -22.76 -4.47 -5.29
N VAL A 447 -22.48 -5.64 -4.72
CA VAL A 447 -21.94 -6.82 -5.42
C VAL A 447 -22.90 -7.40 -6.48
N ARG A 448 -24.21 -7.11 -6.37
CA ARG A 448 -25.25 -7.52 -7.33
C ARG A 448 -25.36 -6.60 -8.55
N LYS A 449 -24.75 -5.42 -8.54
CA LYS A 449 -24.81 -4.47 -9.67
C LYS A 449 -24.20 -5.07 -10.93
N SER A 450 -24.78 -4.77 -12.09
CA SER A 450 -24.26 -5.24 -13.37
C SER A 450 -22.99 -4.48 -13.76
N ALA A 451 -22.16 -5.03 -14.65
CA ALA A 451 -21.00 -4.31 -15.20
C ALA A 451 -21.39 -2.96 -15.85
N ALA A 452 -22.60 -2.83 -16.39
CA ALA A 452 -23.10 -1.58 -16.96
C ALA A 452 -23.42 -0.54 -15.87
N ASP A 453 -23.94 -0.97 -14.73
CA ASP A 453 -24.20 -0.11 -13.56
C ASP A 453 -22.90 0.27 -12.83
N ILE A 454 -21.87 -0.57 -12.95
CA ILE A 454 -20.52 -0.34 -12.41
C ILE A 454 -19.78 0.71 -13.23
N ARG A 455 -19.84 0.63 -14.57
CA ARG A 455 -19.02 1.45 -15.47
C ARG A 455 -19.02 2.97 -15.20
N PRO A 456 -20.15 3.63 -14.86
CA PRO A 456 -20.12 5.06 -14.53
C PRO A 456 -19.44 5.35 -13.18
N LEU A 457 -19.37 4.36 -12.30
CA LEU A 457 -18.74 4.42 -10.98
C LEU A 457 -17.28 3.94 -11.08
N HIS A 458 -16.40 4.42 -10.20
CA HIS A 458 -15.01 3.95 -10.17
C HIS A 458 -14.94 2.42 -9.94
N PRO A 459 -14.32 1.62 -10.83
CA PRO A 459 -14.27 0.16 -10.72
C PRO A 459 -13.71 -0.35 -9.39
N GLY A 460 -12.68 0.31 -8.85
CA GLY A 460 -12.03 -0.08 -7.60
C GLY A 460 -12.98 -0.14 -6.40
N ARG A 461 -14.07 0.64 -6.39
CA ARG A 461 -15.09 0.58 -5.33
C ARG A 461 -15.83 -0.75 -5.29
N PHE A 462 -16.05 -1.38 -6.45
CA PHE A 462 -16.70 -2.69 -6.54
C PHE A 462 -15.79 -3.82 -6.08
N ASP A 463 -14.51 -3.65 -6.38
CA ASP A 463 -13.46 -4.58 -5.97
C ASP A 463 -13.38 -4.59 -4.44
N LEU A 464 -13.37 -3.40 -3.85
CA LEU A 464 -13.41 -3.18 -2.41
C LEU A 464 -14.72 -3.65 -1.77
N ALA A 465 -15.87 -3.51 -2.43
CA ALA A 465 -17.14 -3.99 -1.88
C ALA A 465 -17.20 -5.53 -1.81
N GLY A 466 -16.73 -6.21 -2.88
CA GLY A 466 -16.59 -7.66 -2.86
C GLY A 466 -15.62 -8.15 -1.79
N ALA A 467 -14.48 -7.45 -1.66
CA ALA A 467 -13.48 -7.67 -0.61
C ALA A 467 -14.05 -7.45 0.81
N SER A 468 -14.79 -6.38 1.01
CA SER A 468 -15.40 -6.00 2.29
C SER A 468 -16.51 -6.96 2.70
N LEU A 469 -17.32 -7.42 1.74
CA LEU A 469 -18.31 -8.47 1.97
C LEU A 469 -17.64 -9.75 2.48
N VAL A 470 -16.49 -10.12 1.90
CA VAL A 470 -15.69 -11.27 2.33
C VAL A 470 -15.19 -11.10 3.79
N LEU A 471 -14.76 -9.90 4.17
CA LEU A 471 -14.32 -9.59 5.54
C LEU A 471 -15.42 -9.84 6.58
N GLN A 472 -16.68 -9.63 6.22
CA GLN A 472 -17.83 -9.85 7.11
C GLN A 472 -18.07 -11.31 7.50
N ARG A 473 -17.27 -12.27 6.98
CA ARG A 473 -17.45 -13.72 7.19
C ARG A 473 -18.86 -14.17 6.79
N PRO A 474 -19.23 -13.93 5.52
CA PRO A 474 -20.57 -14.21 5.03
C PRO A 474 -20.87 -15.71 5.12
N SER A 475 -22.16 -16.04 5.24
CA SER A 475 -22.64 -17.42 5.20
C SER A 475 -22.26 -18.14 3.90
N ALA A 476 -22.27 -19.47 3.90
CA ALA A 476 -22.05 -20.24 2.67
C ALA A 476 -23.04 -19.87 1.56
N GLY A 477 -24.32 -19.61 1.89
CA GLY A 477 -25.32 -19.17 0.92
C GLY A 477 -24.98 -17.80 0.29
N THR A 478 -24.49 -16.87 1.10
CA THR A 478 -24.03 -15.55 0.64
C THR A 478 -22.80 -15.67 -0.28
N LEU A 479 -21.87 -16.58 0.01
CA LEU A 479 -20.71 -16.82 -0.87
C LEU A 479 -21.11 -17.51 -2.18
N THR A 480 -22.06 -18.45 -2.15
CA THR A 480 -22.62 -19.04 -3.38
C THR A 480 -23.19 -17.97 -4.30
N GLU A 481 -23.86 -16.96 -3.74
CA GLU A 481 -24.35 -15.82 -4.51
C GLU A 481 -23.20 -14.96 -5.06
N ALA A 482 -22.19 -14.64 -4.25
CA ALA A 482 -21.05 -13.83 -4.68
C ALA A 482 -20.24 -14.50 -5.80
N VAL A 483 -20.03 -15.82 -5.75
CA VAL A 483 -19.36 -16.58 -6.82
C VAL A 483 -20.15 -16.58 -8.13
N ARG A 484 -21.47 -16.37 -8.07
CA ARG A 484 -22.36 -16.22 -9.23
C ARG A 484 -22.54 -14.76 -9.66
N SER A 485 -21.86 -13.81 -9.02
CA SER A 485 -21.97 -12.40 -9.35
C SER A 485 -21.56 -12.13 -10.80
N PRO A 486 -22.24 -11.20 -11.50
CA PRO A 486 -21.77 -10.70 -12.80
C PRO A 486 -20.48 -9.86 -12.70
N SER A 487 -20.09 -9.42 -11.49
CA SER A 487 -18.81 -8.77 -11.24
C SER A 487 -17.69 -9.82 -11.13
N GLY A 488 -16.74 -9.75 -12.06
CA GLY A 488 -15.56 -10.63 -12.07
C GLY A 488 -14.74 -10.54 -10.78
N VAL A 489 -14.65 -9.36 -10.15
CA VAL A 489 -13.89 -9.18 -8.91
C VAL A 489 -14.61 -9.74 -7.69
N ALA A 490 -15.93 -9.56 -7.61
CA ALA A 490 -16.69 -10.18 -6.52
C ALA A 490 -16.60 -11.71 -6.58
N LYS A 491 -16.70 -12.27 -7.80
CA LYS A 491 -16.51 -13.70 -8.06
C LYS A 491 -15.09 -14.15 -7.66
N ALA A 492 -14.06 -13.42 -8.09
CA ALA A 492 -12.66 -13.66 -7.79
C ALA A 492 -12.40 -13.68 -6.27
N ASN A 493 -12.80 -12.63 -5.56
CA ASN A 493 -12.62 -12.51 -4.10
C ASN A 493 -13.37 -13.62 -3.34
N ALA A 494 -14.61 -13.95 -3.75
CA ALA A 494 -15.38 -15.01 -3.14
C ALA A 494 -14.73 -16.39 -3.36
N LEU A 495 -14.17 -16.63 -4.55
CA LEU A 495 -13.44 -17.86 -4.88
C LEU A 495 -12.21 -18.02 -3.99
N LEU A 496 -11.36 -17.00 -3.89
CA LEU A 496 -10.19 -17.03 -3.00
C LEU A 496 -10.59 -17.25 -1.55
N ARG A 497 -11.67 -16.59 -1.11
CA ARG A 497 -12.16 -16.73 0.26
C ARG A 497 -12.61 -18.16 0.58
N LEU A 498 -13.39 -18.76 -0.31
CA LEU A 498 -13.84 -20.15 -0.17
C LEU A 498 -12.67 -21.12 -0.17
N LEU A 499 -11.67 -20.88 -1.03
CA LEU A 499 -10.48 -21.72 -1.15
C LEU A 499 -9.58 -21.61 0.09
N ASP A 500 -9.27 -20.39 0.54
CA ASP A 500 -8.19 -20.14 1.49
C ASP A 500 -8.66 -20.07 2.96
N SER A 501 -9.93 -19.74 3.25
CA SER A 501 -10.41 -19.52 4.63
C SER A 501 -11.13 -20.70 5.29
N ARG A 502 -11.10 -21.90 4.70
CA ARG A 502 -11.70 -23.15 5.24
C ARG A 502 -13.11 -22.96 5.82
N ILE A 503 -13.95 -22.24 5.10
CA ILE A 503 -15.32 -21.94 5.52
C ILE A 503 -16.13 -23.24 5.56
N PRO A 504 -16.99 -23.46 6.58
CA PRO A 504 -17.90 -24.61 6.60
C PRO A 504 -18.69 -24.71 5.30
N SER A 505 -18.70 -25.89 4.68
CA SER A 505 -19.29 -26.15 3.36
C SER A 505 -18.66 -25.40 2.18
N GLY A 506 -17.56 -24.66 2.37
CA GLY A 506 -16.91 -23.91 1.29
C GLY A 506 -16.43 -24.79 0.14
N ASP A 507 -15.83 -25.94 0.46
CA ASP A 507 -15.43 -26.94 -0.55
C ASP A 507 -16.63 -27.51 -1.32
N GLN A 508 -17.80 -27.62 -0.68
CA GLN A 508 -19.03 -28.05 -1.36
C GLN A 508 -19.49 -26.97 -2.35
N VAL A 509 -19.52 -25.70 -1.92
CA VAL A 509 -19.84 -24.57 -2.81
C VAL A 509 -18.90 -24.56 -4.02
N LEU A 510 -17.60 -24.72 -3.81
CA LEU A 510 -16.63 -24.80 -4.90
C LEU A 510 -16.88 -26.00 -5.81
N ARG A 511 -17.15 -27.20 -5.28
CA ARG A 511 -17.52 -28.36 -6.11
C ARG A 511 -18.73 -28.10 -7.01
N GLU A 512 -19.72 -27.37 -6.52
CA GLU A 512 -20.97 -27.08 -7.25
C GLU A 512 -20.84 -25.93 -8.26
N THR A 513 -19.92 -24.99 -8.04
CA THR A 513 -19.82 -23.74 -8.83
C THR A 513 -18.53 -23.64 -9.63
N ASN A 514 -17.39 -24.01 -9.06
CA ASN A 514 -16.05 -23.79 -9.57
C ASN A 514 -15.12 -24.96 -9.18
N ALA A 515 -15.45 -26.18 -9.59
CA ALA A 515 -14.75 -27.40 -9.13
C ALA A 515 -13.23 -27.36 -9.38
N TRP A 516 -12.82 -26.75 -10.50
CA TRP A 516 -11.41 -26.54 -10.86
C TRP A 516 -10.62 -25.77 -9.79
N ALA A 517 -11.27 -24.90 -9.01
CA ALA A 517 -10.58 -24.09 -8.00
C ALA A 517 -10.00 -24.94 -6.86
N LEU A 518 -10.55 -26.15 -6.63
CA LEU A 518 -10.05 -27.08 -5.64
C LEU A 518 -8.72 -27.76 -6.05
N GLU A 519 -8.33 -27.63 -7.32
CA GLU A 519 -7.02 -28.07 -7.81
C GLU A 519 -5.91 -27.06 -7.49
N LEU A 520 -6.28 -25.81 -7.17
CA LEU A 520 -5.32 -24.79 -6.83
C LEU A 520 -4.71 -25.03 -5.43
N PRO A 521 -3.42 -24.76 -5.25
CA PRO A 521 -2.83 -24.77 -3.92
C PRO A 521 -3.47 -23.68 -3.05
N ARG A 522 -3.86 -24.04 -1.83
CA ARG A 522 -4.39 -23.08 -0.85
C ARG A 522 -3.28 -22.14 -0.38
N ALA A 523 -3.64 -20.91 -0.05
CA ALA A 523 -2.77 -20.00 0.69
C ALA A 523 -2.35 -20.65 2.02
N PRO A 524 -1.06 -20.62 2.42
CA PRO A 524 -0.71 -20.96 3.77
C PRO A 524 -1.34 -19.95 4.72
N GLY A 525 -1.46 -20.32 6.00
CA GLY A 525 -1.79 -19.34 7.03
C GLY A 525 -0.82 -18.16 6.98
N GLN A 526 -1.31 -16.95 7.30
CA GLN A 526 -0.56 -15.70 7.20
C GLN A 526 0.80 -15.72 7.92
N ASP A 527 0.98 -16.59 8.91
CA ASP A 527 2.25 -16.73 9.64
C ASP A 527 3.37 -17.42 8.85
N ARG A 528 3.09 -18.09 7.72
CA ARG A 528 4.15 -18.80 6.96
C ARG A 528 5.09 -17.85 6.20
N TYR A 529 4.60 -16.68 5.81
CA TYR A 529 5.39 -15.65 5.13
C TYR A 529 5.86 -14.52 6.06
N ARG A 530 5.21 -14.36 7.22
CA ARG A 530 5.67 -13.49 8.32
C ARG A 530 6.84 -14.11 9.07
#